data_AF-A0A2T0VJL6-F1
#
_entry.id   AF-A0A2T0VJL6-F1
#
_cell.length_a   1.000
_cell.length_b   1.000
_cell.length_c   1.000
_cell.angle_alpha   90.00
_cell.angle_beta   90.00
_cell.angle_gamma   90.00
#
_symmetry.space_group_name_H-M   'P 1'
#
loop_
_entity.id
_entity.type
_entity.pdbx_description
1 polymer ?
#
loop_
_entity_poly.entity_id
_entity_poly.type
_entity_poly.pdbx_seq_one_letter_code
_entity_poly.pdbx_strand_id
1 'polypeptide(L)'
;MTFMLGRGPRRRWRFAGALLSGVLVAGVTFVGSAPAQAALPGQDYAARMVNSGRVTGNAEPMAQLRAWANGAPRVVGGRTCNVNAVLLQALDYLVITKGHSIAISSLNRYCTGETLGAGAASSHNRDGGGYAIDLYRIDGVTSTGATAQDRVLIQQFASFITKPARVGQSQCRASSPLALPAGVSQFPDTCNHVHLDYQGNLTSTSSPRPVYEAASNNSWINLPPGMYGTKISAISMDGVKYIYTINDGLVYEAASNNGWTNLSPGISGSEVSALAMNGVKYIYTINNGQVYEAASNNGWMNQPVGIAATDISVIAMNGVKYIYTINNGQVYEAASNNGWMNQPVGIAATDVSATSMNGVKYVYTLHGGQVYEAASNNSWINQPAGIQGTAVAATSMNGVKYIYTLHGGQVYEAASNNSWINQPAGIQGTVLSATVMNNVKYIYTIN
;
A
#
# COMPACT_ATOMS: atom_id res chain seq x y z
N MET A 1 95.85 -9.06 2.57
CA MET A 1 96.33 -8.84 3.96
C MET A 1 95.21 -9.27 4.90
N THR A 2 95.18 -10.54 5.34
CA THR A 2 95.56 -11.05 6.69
C THR A 2 94.70 -10.41 7.82
N PHE A 3 93.98 -11.10 8.72
CA PHE A 3 94.11 -12.40 9.41
C PHE A 3 92.70 -13.00 9.70
N MET A 4 92.46 -14.30 9.45
CA MET A 4 92.38 -15.42 10.41
C MET A 4 91.71 -15.16 11.77
N LEU A 5 90.76 -16.02 12.16
CA LEU A 5 90.84 -16.85 13.38
C LEU A 5 89.77 -17.96 13.35
N GLY A 6 90.18 -19.16 13.74
CA GLY A 6 89.38 -20.39 13.67
C GLY A 6 88.88 -20.90 15.02
N ARG A 7 87.77 -21.65 14.91
CA ARG A 7 87.31 -22.85 15.64
C ARG A 7 87.22 -22.86 17.19
N GLY A 8 86.03 -23.22 17.66
CA GLY A 8 85.79 -23.97 18.90
C GLY A 8 84.45 -24.74 18.82
N PRO A 9 84.28 -25.91 19.48
CA PRO A 9 83.59 -27.07 18.89
C PRO A 9 82.14 -27.31 19.33
N ARG A 10 81.44 -28.12 18.52
CA ARG A 10 80.07 -28.61 18.70
C ARG A 10 79.96 -29.62 19.86
N ARG A 11 78.90 -29.50 20.68
CA ARG A 11 78.29 -30.61 21.41
C ARG A 11 76.76 -30.55 21.28
N ARG A 12 76.19 -31.70 20.92
CA ARG A 12 74.75 -31.96 20.75
C ARG A 12 74.05 -32.13 22.10
N TRP A 13 72.83 -31.62 22.21
CA TRP A 13 71.79 -32.16 23.09
C TRP A 13 70.48 -32.25 22.30
N ARG A 14 69.81 -33.40 22.41
CA ARG A 14 68.54 -33.74 21.75
C ARG A 14 67.38 -33.01 22.43
N PHE A 15 66.40 -32.53 21.67
CA PHE A 15 65.02 -32.45 22.15
C PHE A 15 64.04 -32.90 21.07
N ALA A 16 63.07 -33.68 21.52
CA ALA A 16 62.06 -34.39 20.77
C ALA A 16 60.95 -33.45 20.26
N GLY A 17 60.20 -33.95 19.28
CA GLY A 17 59.27 -33.20 18.46
C GLY A 17 58.02 -32.67 19.17
N ALA A 18 57.51 -31.58 18.61
CA ALA A 18 56.13 -31.16 18.74
C ALA A 18 55.56 -31.02 17.31
N LEU A 19 54.51 -31.80 17.02
CA LEU A 19 53.68 -31.63 15.84
C LEU A 19 52.91 -30.30 15.97
N LEU A 20 53.18 -29.35 15.08
CA LEU A 20 52.26 -28.23 14.83
C LEU A 20 51.32 -28.61 13.69
N SER A 21 50.05 -28.80 14.03
CA SER A 21 48.95 -28.88 13.07
C SER A 21 48.77 -27.51 12.39
N GLY A 22 49.11 -27.43 11.11
CA GLY A 22 48.82 -26.26 10.27
C GLY A 22 47.34 -26.22 9.93
N VAL A 23 46.64 -25.16 10.37
CA VAL A 23 45.28 -24.86 9.92
C VAL A 23 45.38 -24.15 8.57
N LEU A 24 44.93 -24.82 7.50
CA LEU A 24 44.62 -24.19 6.22
C LEU A 24 43.38 -23.32 6.39
N VAL A 25 43.56 -22.00 6.34
CA VAL A 25 42.44 -21.05 6.20
C VAL A 25 42.09 -20.99 4.71
N ALA A 26 41.07 -21.75 4.31
CA ALA A 26 40.45 -21.57 3.01
C ALA A 26 39.72 -20.22 3.00
N GLY A 27 40.13 -19.31 2.12
CA GLY A 27 39.43 -18.05 1.88
C GLY A 27 38.05 -18.33 1.30
N VAL A 28 37.01 -18.29 2.13
CA VAL A 28 35.62 -18.30 1.69
C VAL A 28 35.29 -16.89 1.21
N THR A 29 35.32 -16.68 -0.09
CA THR A 29 34.65 -15.53 -0.70
C THR A 29 33.15 -15.70 -0.52
N PHE A 30 32.57 -14.94 0.41
CA PHE A 30 31.13 -14.79 0.50
C PHE A 30 30.65 -14.04 -0.74
N VAL A 31 30.14 -14.78 -1.74
CA VAL A 31 29.29 -14.18 -2.76
C VAL A 31 28.02 -13.76 -2.04
N GLY A 32 27.83 -12.46 -1.83
CA GLY A 32 26.61 -11.93 -1.25
C GLY A 32 25.42 -12.44 -2.06
N SER A 33 24.54 -13.21 -1.42
CA SER A 33 23.25 -13.56 -2.00
C SER A 33 22.52 -12.28 -2.34
N ALA A 34 22.14 -12.11 -3.61
CA ALA A 34 21.25 -11.03 -4.02
C ALA A 34 20.03 -11.01 -3.08
N PRO A 35 19.54 -9.82 -2.67
CA PRO A 35 18.36 -9.74 -1.84
C PRO A 35 17.23 -10.50 -2.53
N ALA A 36 16.57 -11.41 -1.80
CA ALA A 36 15.42 -12.14 -2.31
C ALA A 36 14.38 -11.10 -2.77
N GLN A 37 13.94 -11.20 -4.03
CA GLN A 37 12.86 -10.37 -4.55
C GLN A 37 11.64 -10.53 -3.62
N ALA A 38 11.09 -9.42 -3.13
CA ALA A 38 9.87 -9.47 -2.33
C ALA A 38 8.75 -10.16 -3.13
N ALA A 39 8.05 -11.10 -2.49
CA ALA A 39 6.98 -11.86 -3.13
C ALA A 39 5.85 -10.93 -3.60
N LEU A 40 5.26 -11.21 -4.76
CA LEU A 40 4.11 -10.44 -5.24
C LEU A 40 2.91 -10.65 -4.30
N PRO A 41 2.05 -9.64 -4.10
CA PRO A 41 0.77 -9.82 -3.42
C PRO A 41 -0.05 -10.96 -4.04
N GLY A 42 -0.40 -11.94 -3.23
CA GLY A 42 -1.13 -13.15 -3.65
C GLY A 42 -0.32 -14.14 -4.51
N GLN A 43 1.01 -14.01 -4.57
CA GLN A 43 1.87 -15.00 -5.21
C GLN A 43 1.65 -16.41 -4.67
N ASP A 44 1.48 -16.53 -3.35
CA ASP A 44 1.26 -17.82 -2.67
C ASP A 44 -0.08 -18.44 -3.07
N TYR A 45 -1.16 -17.65 -3.16
CA TYR A 45 -2.45 -18.07 -3.70
C TYR A 45 -2.30 -18.60 -5.14
N ALA A 46 -1.63 -17.83 -6.00
CA ALA A 46 -1.38 -18.25 -7.38
C ALA A 46 -0.56 -19.54 -7.47
N ALA A 47 0.50 -19.66 -6.66
CA ALA A 47 1.36 -20.84 -6.62
C ALA A 47 0.60 -22.09 -6.15
N ARG A 48 -0.21 -21.99 -5.08
CA ARG A 48 -1.05 -23.11 -4.62
C ARG A 48 -2.04 -23.54 -5.69
N MET A 49 -2.73 -22.60 -6.32
CA MET A 49 -3.66 -22.88 -7.41
C MET A 49 -2.98 -23.58 -8.59
N VAL A 50 -1.84 -23.08 -9.06
CA VAL A 50 -1.08 -23.69 -10.17
C VAL A 50 -0.61 -25.10 -9.81
N ASN A 51 -0.11 -25.29 -8.59
CA ASN A 51 0.43 -26.58 -8.13
C ASN A 51 -0.65 -27.62 -7.78
N SER A 52 -1.91 -27.19 -7.61
CA SER A 52 -3.01 -28.08 -7.23
C SER A 52 -3.40 -29.10 -8.31
N GLY A 53 -3.03 -28.85 -9.58
CA GLY A 53 -3.53 -29.62 -10.73
C GLY A 53 -5.01 -29.38 -11.04
N ARG A 54 -5.70 -28.47 -10.34
CA ARG A 54 -7.14 -28.18 -10.49
C ARG A 54 -7.43 -26.96 -11.36
N VAL A 55 -6.39 -26.21 -11.78
CA VAL A 55 -6.53 -25.00 -12.60
C VAL A 55 -5.97 -25.24 -13.99
N THR A 56 -6.80 -25.01 -15.00
CA THR A 56 -6.46 -25.06 -16.43
C THR A 56 -6.95 -23.80 -17.13
N GLY A 57 -6.71 -23.67 -18.43
CA GLY A 57 -7.28 -22.55 -19.20
C GLY A 57 -6.58 -22.27 -20.50
N ASN A 58 -7.00 -21.18 -21.14
CA ASN A 58 -6.36 -20.63 -22.33
C ASN A 58 -4.90 -20.25 -22.04
N ALA A 59 -4.05 -20.35 -23.06
CA ALA A 59 -2.60 -20.19 -22.92
C ALA A 59 -2.22 -18.85 -22.28
N GLU A 60 -2.90 -17.77 -22.65
CA GLU A 60 -2.62 -16.41 -22.22
C GLU A 60 -2.94 -16.17 -20.72
N PRO A 61 -4.19 -16.36 -20.24
CA PRO A 61 -4.49 -16.29 -18.80
C PRO A 61 -3.62 -17.22 -17.94
N MET A 62 -3.33 -18.43 -18.43
CA MET A 62 -2.47 -19.37 -17.71
C MET A 62 -1.01 -18.90 -17.66
N ALA A 63 -0.52 -18.21 -18.68
CA ALA A 63 0.81 -17.60 -18.65
C ALA A 63 0.88 -16.48 -17.61
N GLN A 64 -0.17 -15.66 -17.49
CA GLN A 64 -0.26 -14.62 -16.45
C GLN A 64 -0.25 -15.22 -15.05
N LEU A 65 -1.11 -16.22 -14.78
CA LEU A 65 -1.22 -16.85 -13.47
C LEU A 65 0.09 -17.56 -13.05
N ARG A 66 0.75 -18.25 -13.98
CA ARG A 66 2.05 -18.91 -13.73
C ARG A 66 3.16 -17.90 -13.48
N ALA A 67 3.20 -16.81 -14.24
CA ALA A 67 4.17 -15.73 -14.03
C ALA A 67 3.98 -15.10 -12.64
N TRP A 68 2.73 -14.85 -12.25
CA TRP A 68 2.38 -14.37 -10.91
C TRP A 68 2.83 -15.33 -9.80
N ALA A 69 2.55 -16.63 -9.95
CA ALA A 69 3.01 -17.68 -9.03
C ALA A 69 4.54 -17.73 -8.88
N ASN A 70 5.26 -17.44 -9.95
CA ASN A 70 6.73 -17.40 -9.96
C ASN A 70 7.32 -16.09 -9.40
N GLY A 71 6.48 -15.13 -8.98
CA GLY A 71 6.92 -13.86 -8.42
C GLY A 71 7.43 -12.84 -9.44
N ALA A 72 7.17 -13.09 -10.73
CA ALA A 72 7.57 -12.22 -11.83
C ALA A 72 6.37 -11.95 -12.73
N PRO A 73 5.68 -10.80 -12.60
CA PRO A 73 4.51 -10.49 -13.41
C PRO A 73 4.79 -10.63 -14.90
N ARG A 74 3.83 -11.18 -15.65
CA ARG A 74 3.96 -11.25 -17.11
C ARG A 74 3.93 -9.83 -17.70
N VAL A 75 4.75 -9.56 -18.71
CA VAL A 75 4.79 -8.26 -19.41
C VAL A 75 4.53 -8.48 -20.90
N VAL A 76 3.64 -7.69 -21.50
CA VAL A 76 3.29 -7.74 -22.93
C VAL A 76 3.36 -6.34 -23.50
N GLY A 77 4.18 -6.13 -24.53
CA GLY A 77 4.30 -4.82 -25.17
C GLY A 77 4.64 -3.68 -24.20
N GLY A 78 5.41 -3.97 -23.15
CA GLY A 78 5.76 -3.02 -22.08
C GLY A 78 4.70 -2.82 -21.00
N ARG A 79 3.54 -3.50 -21.07
CA ARG A 79 2.49 -3.45 -20.04
C ARG A 79 2.54 -4.67 -19.14
N THR A 80 2.50 -4.45 -17.83
CA THR A 80 2.47 -5.51 -16.83
C THR A 80 1.06 -6.10 -16.70
N CYS A 81 0.95 -7.42 -16.77
CA CYS A 81 -0.27 -8.18 -16.53
C CYS A 81 -0.50 -8.35 -15.03
N ASN A 82 -1.05 -7.33 -14.38
CA ASN A 82 -1.38 -7.38 -12.96
C ASN A 82 -2.49 -8.40 -12.66
N VAL A 83 -2.45 -9.06 -11.50
CA VAL A 83 -3.55 -9.90 -11.01
C VAL A 83 -3.84 -9.52 -9.57
N ASN A 84 -5.08 -9.14 -9.28
CA ASN A 84 -5.43 -8.61 -7.96
C ASN A 84 -5.38 -9.71 -6.88
N ALA A 85 -4.72 -9.41 -5.76
CA ALA A 85 -4.52 -10.38 -4.67
C ALA A 85 -5.82 -10.82 -3.97
N VAL A 86 -6.84 -9.95 -3.90
CA VAL A 86 -8.15 -10.28 -3.32
C VAL A 86 -8.88 -11.27 -4.23
N LEU A 87 -8.82 -11.06 -5.55
CA LEU A 87 -9.36 -12.01 -6.52
C LEU A 87 -8.62 -13.35 -6.44
N LEU A 88 -7.28 -13.33 -6.36
CA LEU A 88 -6.47 -14.55 -6.20
C LEU A 88 -6.80 -15.31 -4.90
N GLN A 89 -7.02 -14.60 -3.79
CA GLN A 89 -7.41 -15.22 -2.52
C GLN A 89 -8.77 -15.92 -2.63
N ALA A 90 -9.75 -15.30 -3.30
CA ALA A 90 -11.05 -15.92 -3.51
C ALA A 90 -10.99 -17.12 -4.45
N LEU A 91 -10.17 -17.07 -5.49
CA LEU A 91 -9.94 -18.21 -6.37
C LEU A 91 -9.23 -19.35 -5.65
N ASP A 92 -8.22 -19.05 -4.82
CA ASP A 92 -7.56 -20.05 -3.98
C ASP A 92 -8.55 -20.68 -2.98
N TYR A 93 -9.44 -19.90 -2.38
CA TYR A 93 -10.52 -20.44 -1.57
C TYR A 93 -11.41 -21.40 -2.35
N LEU A 94 -11.86 -21.04 -3.56
CA LEU A 94 -12.69 -21.92 -4.39
C LEU A 94 -11.95 -23.21 -4.79
N VAL A 95 -10.69 -23.09 -5.20
CA VAL A 95 -9.92 -24.23 -5.75
C VAL A 95 -9.37 -25.12 -4.64
N ILE A 96 -8.73 -24.54 -3.64
CA ILE A 96 -8.01 -25.25 -2.59
C ILE A 96 -8.93 -25.60 -1.43
N THR A 97 -9.73 -24.63 -0.95
CA THR A 97 -10.58 -24.86 0.23
C THR A 97 -11.88 -25.57 -0.14
N LYS A 98 -12.51 -25.19 -1.26
CA LYS A 98 -13.77 -25.79 -1.73
C LYS A 98 -13.58 -26.93 -2.71
N GLY A 99 -12.35 -27.12 -3.20
CA GLY A 99 -12.00 -28.28 -4.04
C GLY A 99 -12.52 -28.18 -5.47
N HIS A 100 -12.94 -27.00 -5.95
CA HIS A 100 -13.35 -26.85 -7.34
C HIS A 100 -12.19 -27.04 -8.31
N SER A 101 -12.48 -27.58 -9.48
CA SER A 101 -11.60 -27.52 -10.64
C SER A 101 -12.13 -26.50 -11.65
N ILE A 102 -11.27 -25.64 -12.17
CA ILE A 102 -11.66 -24.49 -13.00
C ILE A 102 -10.83 -24.42 -14.28
N ALA A 103 -11.45 -23.93 -15.37
CA ALA A 103 -10.75 -23.58 -16.60
C ALA A 103 -10.96 -22.10 -16.97
N ILE A 104 -9.86 -21.36 -17.09
CA ILE A 104 -9.84 -19.91 -17.25
C ILE A 104 -9.83 -19.53 -18.74
N SER A 105 -10.79 -18.73 -19.19
CA SER A 105 -10.82 -18.19 -20.56
C SER A 105 -10.21 -16.78 -20.64
N SER A 106 -10.31 -15.98 -19.58
CA SER A 106 -9.82 -14.59 -19.52
C SER A 106 -9.38 -14.20 -18.12
N LEU A 107 -8.38 -13.32 -18.00
CA LEU A 107 -7.87 -12.78 -16.74
C LEU A 107 -7.53 -11.27 -16.86
N ASN A 108 -6.29 -10.87 -17.10
CA ASN A 108 -5.95 -9.47 -17.37
C ASN A 108 -5.92 -9.23 -18.89
N ARG A 109 -6.83 -8.37 -19.37
CA ARG A 109 -6.91 -7.95 -20.78
C ARG A 109 -6.19 -6.62 -21.06
N TYR A 110 -5.92 -5.82 -20.02
CA TYR A 110 -5.20 -4.55 -20.14
C TYR A 110 -3.82 -4.75 -20.77
N CYS A 111 -3.07 -5.73 -20.26
CA CYS A 111 -1.70 -5.96 -20.74
C CYS A 111 -1.66 -6.50 -22.18
N THR A 112 -2.67 -7.26 -22.61
CA THR A 112 -2.76 -7.81 -23.97
C THR A 112 -3.36 -6.82 -24.97
N GLY A 113 -3.94 -5.70 -24.49
CA GLY A 113 -4.61 -4.72 -25.33
C GLY A 113 -5.99 -5.16 -25.83
N GLU A 114 -6.56 -6.21 -25.26
CA GLU A 114 -7.85 -6.76 -25.67
C GLU A 114 -9.02 -5.96 -25.06
N THR A 115 -9.88 -5.40 -25.90
CA THR A 115 -11.00 -4.55 -25.45
C THR A 115 -12.37 -5.16 -25.79
N LEU A 116 -12.63 -6.38 -25.34
CA LEU A 116 -13.95 -7.01 -25.46
C LEU A 116 -14.95 -6.48 -24.40
N GLY A 117 -16.25 -6.61 -24.69
CA GLY A 117 -17.34 -6.27 -23.76
C GLY A 117 -17.37 -4.77 -23.43
N ALA A 118 -17.40 -4.44 -22.14
CA ALA A 118 -17.39 -3.05 -21.64
C ALA A 118 -16.09 -2.25 -21.93
N GLY A 119 -15.20 -2.77 -22.79
CA GLY A 119 -13.97 -2.10 -23.21
C GLY A 119 -13.05 -1.78 -22.04
N ALA A 120 -12.51 -0.56 -22.03
CA ALA A 120 -11.60 -0.09 -20.98
C ALA A 120 -12.24 0.00 -19.58
N ALA A 121 -13.58 0.06 -19.49
CA ALA A 121 -14.30 0.09 -18.22
C ALA A 121 -14.50 -1.29 -17.60
N SER A 122 -14.22 -2.37 -18.34
CA SER A 122 -14.27 -3.74 -17.81
C SER A 122 -13.22 -3.94 -16.72
N SER A 123 -13.55 -4.69 -15.68
CA SER A 123 -12.61 -5.11 -14.62
C SER A 123 -11.41 -5.92 -15.17
N HIS A 124 -11.50 -6.47 -16.39
CA HIS A 124 -10.33 -7.07 -17.05
C HIS A 124 -9.30 -6.03 -17.54
N ASN A 125 -9.73 -4.78 -17.73
CA ASN A 125 -8.95 -3.69 -18.34
C ASN A 125 -8.71 -2.49 -17.41
N ARG A 126 -9.70 -2.13 -16.60
CA ARG A 126 -9.69 -0.96 -15.72
C ARG A 126 -8.54 -1.06 -14.72
N ASP A 127 -7.95 0.08 -14.38
CA ASP A 127 -6.90 0.21 -13.35
C ASP A 127 -5.69 -0.72 -13.57
N GLY A 128 -5.31 -0.95 -14.83
CA GLY A 128 -4.22 -1.88 -15.18
C GLY A 128 -4.63 -3.35 -15.26
N GLY A 129 -5.92 -3.65 -15.08
CA GLY A 129 -6.54 -4.96 -15.25
C GLY A 129 -6.27 -5.95 -14.10
N GLY A 130 -6.81 -7.16 -14.22
CA GLY A 130 -6.61 -8.22 -13.23
C GLY A 130 -7.62 -8.27 -12.10
N TYR A 131 -8.72 -7.50 -12.21
CA TYR A 131 -9.84 -7.49 -11.26
C TYR A 131 -10.94 -8.49 -11.59
N ALA A 132 -10.86 -9.14 -12.74
CA ALA A 132 -11.85 -10.10 -13.20
C ALA A 132 -11.24 -11.37 -13.76
N ILE A 133 -12.07 -12.41 -13.79
CA ILE A 133 -11.76 -13.71 -14.35
C ILE A 133 -13.00 -14.30 -15.02
N ASP A 134 -12.79 -14.87 -16.21
CA ASP A 134 -13.81 -15.63 -16.91
C ASP A 134 -13.48 -17.12 -16.82
N LEU A 135 -14.44 -17.91 -16.36
CA LEU A 135 -14.33 -19.36 -16.23
C LEU A 135 -15.25 -20.05 -17.25
N TYR A 136 -14.69 -20.77 -18.21
CA TYR A 136 -15.48 -21.47 -19.23
C TYR A 136 -15.79 -22.93 -18.87
N ARG A 137 -15.18 -23.46 -17.80
CA ARG A 137 -15.49 -24.80 -17.28
C ARG A 137 -15.29 -24.86 -15.77
N ILE A 138 -16.23 -25.48 -15.06
CA ILE A 138 -16.21 -25.68 -13.61
C ILE A 138 -16.55 -27.15 -13.34
N ASP A 139 -15.71 -27.85 -12.58
CA ASP A 139 -15.86 -29.27 -12.23
C ASP A 139 -16.12 -30.18 -13.43
N GLY A 140 -15.37 -29.93 -14.52
CA GLY A 140 -15.47 -30.66 -15.77
C GLY A 140 -16.65 -30.23 -16.66
N VAL A 141 -17.58 -29.40 -16.18
CA VAL A 141 -18.77 -28.97 -16.91
C VAL A 141 -18.54 -27.62 -17.58
N THR A 142 -18.80 -27.55 -18.89
CA THR A 142 -18.73 -26.28 -19.63
C THR A 142 -19.75 -25.30 -19.06
N SER A 143 -19.26 -24.12 -18.69
CA SER A 143 -20.06 -23.10 -18.04
C SER A 143 -21.02 -22.42 -19.01
N THR A 144 -22.22 -22.11 -18.53
CA THR A 144 -23.21 -21.27 -19.23
C THR A 144 -23.54 -20.01 -18.43
N GLY A 145 -22.93 -19.86 -17.25
CA GLY A 145 -23.33 -18.91 -16.23
C GLY A 145 -24.53 -19.39 -15.41
N ALA A 146 -25.08 -20.58 -15.67
CA ALA A 146 -26.30 -21.05 -15.02
C ALA A 146 -26.32 -22.56 -14.70
N THR A 147 -25.25 -23.31 -15.01
CA THR A 147 -25.18 -24.74 -14.64
C THR A 147 -25.23 -24.91 -13.12
N ALA A 148 -25.49 -26.14 -12.65
CA ALA A 148 -25.47 -26.42 -11.22
C ALA A 148 -24.10 -26.06 -10.58
N GLN A 149 -23.01 -26.34 -11.28
CA GLN A 149 -21.64 -26.03 -10.90
C GLN A 149 -21.40 -24.52 -10.84
N ASP A 150 -21.84 -23.79 -11.87
CA ASP A 150 -21.73 -22.32 -11.94
C ASP A 150 -22.39 -21.69 -10.72
N ARG A 151 -23.62 -22.13 -10.40
CA ARG A 151 -24.42 -21.57 -9.31
C ARG A 151 -23.80 -21.79 -7.95
N VAL A 152 -23.30 -23.01 -7.68
CA VAL A 152 -22.61 -23.34 -6.42
C VAL A 152 -21.34 -22.50 -6.27
N LEU A 153 -20.52 -22.44 -7.32
CA LEU A 153 -19.27 -21.68 -7.30
C LEU A 153 -19.52 -20.18 -7.09
N ILE A 154 -20.50 -19.59 -7.79
CA ILE A 154 -20.88 -18.19 -7.62
C ILE A 154 -21.32 -17.89 -6.18
N GLN A 155 -22.13 -18.76 -5.57
CA GLN A 155 -22.60 -18.55 -4.18
C GLN A 155 -21.45 -18.60 -3.18
N GLN A 156 -20.50 -19.53 -3.36
CA GLN A 156 -19.31 -19.62 -2.52
C GLN A 156 -18.38 -18.43 -2.71
N PHE A 157 -18.16 -18.00 -3.95
CA PHE A 157 -17.41 -16.78 -4.27
C PHE A 157 -18.03 -15.57 -3.57
N ALA A 158 -19.32 -15.32 -3.78
CA ALA A 158 -20.02 -14.14 -3.26
C ALA A 158 -20.04 -14.10 -1.72
N SER A 159 -20.03 -15.26 -1.08
CA SER A 159 -19.96 -15.37 0.38
C SER A 159 -18.57 -15.07 0.93
N PHE A 160 -17.50 -15.36 0.18
CA PHE A 160 -16.12 -15.25 0.64
C PHE A 160 -15.43 -13.95 0.22
N ILE A 161 -15.63 -13.49 -1.01
CA ILE A 161 -14.90 -12.36 -1.59
C ILE A 161 -15.07 -11.08 -0.75
N THR A 162 -13.97 -10.33 -0.62
CA THR A 162 -14.02 -8.96 -0.10
C THR A 162 -14.90 -8.11 -1.01
N LYS A 163 -15.80 -7.33 -0.42
CA LYS A 163 -16.79 -6.55 -1.14
C LYS A 163 -16.29 -5.11 -1.33
N PRO A 164 -16.82 -4.37 -2.32
CA PRO A 164 -17.80 -4.79 -3.34
C PRO A 164 -17.24 -5.72 -4.42
N ALA A 165 -18.11 -6.59 -4.95
CA ALA A 165 -17.81 -7.54 -6.02
C ALA A 165 -18.99 -7.68 -6.98
N ARG A 166 -18.77 -8.25 -8.15
CA ARG A 166 -19.86 -8.57 -9.09
C ARG A 166 -19.68 -9.93 -9.74
N VAL A 167 -20.81 -10.46 -10.22
CA VAL A 167 -20.84 -11.68 -11.03
C VAL A 167 -21.66 -11.44 -12.30
N GLY A 168 -21.15 -11.92 -13.43
CA GLY A 168 -21.81 -11.77 -14.73
C GLY A 168 -22.93 -12.79 -14.95
N GLN A 169 -23.42 -12.84 -16.20
CA GLN A 169 -24.39 -13.82 -16.67
C GLN A 169 -25.74 -13.81 -15.93
N SER A 170 -26.14 -12.66 -15.38
CA SER A 170 -27.41 -12.56 -14.64
C SER A 170 -28.62 -13.02 -15.46
N GLN A 171 -28.64 -12.70 -16.75
CA GLN A 171 -29.72 -13.04 -17.67
C GLN A 171 -29.79 -14.54 -18.00
N CYS A 172 -28.67 -15.26 -17.86
CA CYS A 172 -28.63 -16.71 -18.04
C CYS A 172 -29.36 -17.45 -16.90
N ARG A 173 -29.63 -16.75 -15.79
CA ARG A 173 -30.32 -17.26 -14.59
C ARG A 173 -31.69 -16.63 -14.40
N ALA A 174 -32.28 -16.01 -15.42
CA ALA A 174 -33.53 -15.26 -15.29
C ALA A 174 -34.70 -16.09 -14.72
N SER A 175 -34.81 -17.37 -15.08
CA SER A 175 -35.85 -18.28 -14.58
C SER A 175 -35.66 -18.72 -13.13
N SER A 176 -34.45 -18.57 -12.59
CA SER A 176 -34.12 -18.89 -11.20
C SER A 176 -32.96 -18.02 -10.76
N PRO A 177 -33.20 -16.76 -10.33
CA PRO A 177 -32.14 -15.85 -9.92
C PRO A 177 -31.37 -16.35 -8.69
N LEU A 178 -30.09 -15.95 -8.58
CA LEU A 178 -29.30 -16.21 -7.37
C LEU A 178 -29.58 -15.14 -6.32
N ALA A 179 -29.82 -15.57 -5.09
CA ALA A 179 -29.76 -14.70 -3.92
C ALA A 179 -28.29 -14.53 -3.52
N LEU A 180 -27.76 -13.31 -3.67
CA LEU A 180 -26.38 -12.98 -3.32
C LEU A 180 -26.34 -12.09 -2.07
N PRO A 181 -25.28 -12.18 -1.25
CA PRO A 181 -25.09 -11.29 -0.12
C PRO A 181 -25.04 -9.82 -0.53
N ALA A 182 -25.44 -8.92 0.38
CA ALA A 182 -25.27 -7.49 0.19
C ALA A 182 -23.81 -7.15 -0.15
N GLY A 183 -23.61 -6.21 -1.08
CA GLY A 183 -22.28 -5.85 -1.59
C GLY A 183 -21.77 -6.73 -2.74
N VAL A 184 -22.53 -7.74 -3.19
CA VAL A 184 -22.27 -8.47 -4.44
C VAL A 184 -23.41 -8.25 -5.42
N SER A 185 -23.14 -7.57 -6.53
CA SER A 185 -24.16 -7.31 -7.56
C SER A 185 -24.03 -8.25 -8.77
N GLN A 186 -25.06 -8.30 -9.61
CA GLN A 186 -25.08 -9.11 -10.83
C GLN A 186 -25.26 -8.23 -12.06
N PHE A 187 -24.69 -8.61 -13.19
CA PHE A 187 -24.88 -7.91 -14.46
C PHE A 187 -25.00 -8.88 -15.65
N PRO A 188 -25.62 -8.46 -16.78
CA PRO A 188 -25.72 -9.31 -17.95
C PRO A 188 -24.39 -9.46 -18.69
N ASP A 189 -24.06 -10.69 -19.12
CA ASP A 189 -22.87 -11.00 -19.93
C ASP A 189 -23.06 -12.36 -20.63
N THR A 190 -22.32 -12.65 -21.71
CA THR A 190 -22.52 -13.80 -22.60
C THR A 190 -22.60 -15.13 -21.83
N CYS A 191 -23.63 -15.95 -22.13
CA CYS A 191 -23.94 -17.20 -21.45
C CYS A 191 -23.03 -18.39 -21.87
N ASN A 192 -21.71 -18.18 -21.86
CA ASN A 192 -20.71 -19.19 -22.22
C ASN A 192 -19.54 -19.27 -21.23
N HIS A 193 -19.62 -18.56 -20.11
CA HIS A 193 -18.65 -18.56 -19.02
C HIS A 193 -19.29 -18.07 -17.72
N VAL A 194 -18.57 -18.13 -16.61
CA VAL A 194 -18.87 -17.42 -15.37
C VAL A 194 -17.85 -16.30 -15.22
N HIS A 195 -18.31 -15.05 -15.25
CA HIS A 195 -17.51 -13.86 -14.94
C HIS A 195 -17.60 -13.59 -13.44
N LEU A 196 -16.43 -13.50 -12.79
CA LEU A 196 -16.31 -13.06 -11.40
C LEU A 196 -15.40 -11.84 -11.37
N ASP A 197 -15.81 -10.78 -10.67
CA ASP A 197 -14.92 -9.64 -10.44
C ASP A 197 -14.98 -9.07 -9.03
N TYR A 198 -13.84 -8.55 -8.61
CA TYR A 198 -13.70 -7.71 -7.44
C TYR A 198 -13.73 -6.25 -7.89
N GLN A 199 -14.56 -5.41 -7.27
CA GLN A 199 -14.71 -4.01 -7.69
C GLN A 199 -13.74 -3.05 -6.99
N GLY A 200 -12.79 -3.55 -6.19
CA GLY A 200 -12.01 -2.69 -5.33
C GLY A 200 -12.86 -2.17 -4.16
N ASN A 201 -12.33 -1.26 -3.37
CA ASN A 201 -13.16 -0.51 -2.42
C ASN A 201 -13.85 0.64 -3.17
N LEU A 202 -15.12 0.45 -3.59
CA LEU A 202 -15.88 1.50 -4.31
C LEU A 202 -16.22 2.73 -3.46
N THR A 203 -15.66 2.87 -2.25
CA THR A 203 -15.59 4.18 -1.57
C THR A 203 -14.48 5.08 -2.13
N SER A 204 -13.60 4.56 -2.98
CA SER A 204 -12.64 5.33 -3.78
C SER A 204 -13.07 5.27 -5.26
N THR A 205 -13.80 6.29 -5.69
CA THR A 205 -14.11 6.54 -7.11
C THR A 205 -12.91 7.08 -7.90
N SER A 206 -11.70 7.04 -7.35
CA SER A 206 -10.49 7.47 -8.04
C SER A 206 -9.71 6.24 -8.48
N SER A 207 -9.61 6.04 -9.80
CA SER A 207 -8.51 5.25 -10.35
C SER A 207 -7.19 5.78 -9.77
N PRO A 208 -6.20 4.93 -9.47
CA PRO A 208 -4.87 5.37 -9.06
C PRO A 208 -4.34 6.41 -10.05
N ARG A 209 -4.01 7.59 -9.55
CA ARG A 209 -3.59 8.74 -10.37
C ARG A 209 -2.14 9.09 -10.07
N PRO A 210 -1.44 9.73 -11.03
CA PRO A 210 -0.05 10.10 -10.84
C PRO A 210 0.16 10.91 -9.55
N VAL A 211 1.19 10.53 -8.81
CA VAL A 211 1.72 11.32 -7.70
C VAL A 211 2.65 12.38 -8.26
N TYR A 212 2.72 13.54 -7.61
CA TYR A 212 3.68 14.60 -7.90
C TYR A 212 4.40 15.04 -6.61
N GLU A 213 5.69 15.34 -6.72
CA GLU A 213 6.48 16.01 -5.68
C GLU A 213 6.67 17.48 -6.06
N ALA A 214 6.45 18.38 -5.11
CA ALA A 214 6.78 19.80 -5.25
C ALA A 214 7.59 20.26 -4.02
N ALA A 215 8.64 21.04 -4.24
CA ALA A 215 9.54 21.49 -3.18
C ALA A 215 9.63 23.01 -3.11
N SER A 216 9.65 23.54 -1.88
CA SER A 216 9.75 24.98 -1.59
C SER A 216 11.02 25.64 -2.14
N ASN A 217 12.12 24.90 -2.30
CA ASN A 217 13.38 25.39 -2.87
C ASN A 217 13.47 25.22 -4.39
N ASN A 218 12.42 24.71 -5.03
CA ASN A 218 12.36 24.50 -6.48
C ASN A 218 11.06 25.10 -7.05
N SER A 219 10.66 26.25 -6.52
CA SER A 219 9.49 27.02 -6.97
C SER A 219 8.20 26.20 -7.05
N TRP A 220 8.07 25.17 -6.22
CA TRP A 220 6.91 24.27 -6.22
C TRP A 220 6.58 23.67 -7.60
N ILE A 221 7.59 23.23 -8.35
CA ILE A 221 7.32 22.52 -9.62
C ILE A 221 6.89 21.08 -9.32
N ASN A 222 5.77 20.65 -9.90
CA ASN A 222 5.31 19.26 -9.87
C ASN A 222 6.26 18.36 -10.69
N LEU A 223 7.04 17.53 -10.00
CA LEU A 223 7.89 16.51 -10.62
C LEU A 223 7.21 15.14 -10.45
N PRO A 224 6.97 14.38 -11.55
CA PRO A 224 6.41 13.05 -11.45
C PRO A 224 7.50 12.06 -11.01
N PRO A 225 7.41 11.46 -9.80
CA PRO A 225 8.34 10.42 -9.38
C PRO A 225 8.04 9.06 -10.03
N GLY A 226 6.98 8.96 -10.86
CA GLY A 226 6.63 7.72 -11.58
C GLY A 226 5.71 6.77 -10.80
N MET A 227 4.99 7.27 -9.81
CA MET A 227 4.10 6.49 -8.95
C MET A 227 2.64 6.91 -9.11
N TYR A 228 1.75 6.02 -8.67
CA TYR A 228 0.31 6.20 -8.71
C TYR A 228 -0.30 5.85 -7.36
N GLY A 229 -1.42 6.48 -7.04
CA GLY A 229 -2.20 6.16 -5.85
C GLY A 229 -3.54 6.88 -5.78
N THR A 230 -4.35 6.46 -4.83
CA THR A 230 -5.63 7.08 -4.45
C THR A 230 -5.54 7.81 -3.12
N LYS A 231 -4.57 7.43 -2.28
CA LYS A 231 -4.17 8.08 -1.03
C LYS A 231 -2.66 8.18 -0.94
N ILE A 232 -2.18 9.13 -0.15
CA ILE A 232 -0.75 9.39 -0.01
C ILE A 232 -0.38 9.83 1.41
N SER A 233 0.74 9.33 1.92
CA SER A 233 1.39 9.82 3.12
C SER A 233 2.89 9.91 2.88
N ALA A 234 3.53 10.97 3.36
CA ALA A 234 4.96 11.19 3.17
C ALA A 234 5.68 11.44 4.49
N ILE A 235 6.87 10.86 4.62
CA ILE A 235 7.77 11.07 5.75
C ILE A 235 9.19 11.28 5.26
N SER A 236 10.03 11.83 6.12
CA SER A 236 11.48 11.84 5.94
C SER A 236 12.14 11.10 7.10
N MET A 237 13.22 10.37 6.78
CA MET A 237 14.03 9.66 7.77
C MET A 237 15.44 9.51 7.22
N ASP A 238 16.45 9.90 8.00
CA ASP A 238 17.87 9.72 7.69
C ASP A 238 18.27 10.27 6.30
N GLY A 239 17.75 11.45 5.94
CA GLY A 239 18.04 12.10 4.65
C GLY A 239 17.34 11.46 3.44
N VAL A 240 16.41 10.54 3.67
CA VAL A 240 15.60 9.88 2.64
C VAL A 240 14.15 10.30 2.80
N LYS A 241 13.49 10.60 1.69
CA LYS A 241 12.05 10.81 1.63
C LYS A 241 11.37 9.50 1.29
N TYR A 242 10.32 9.15 2.02
CA TYR A 242 9.50 7.98 1.79
C TYR A 242 8.08 8.42 1.49
N ILE A 243 7.49 7.81 0.47
CA ILE A 243 6.09 8.01 0.10
C ILE A 243 5.38 6.69 0.22
N TYR A 244 4.21 6.73 0.84
CA TYR A 244 3.28 5.62 0.94
C TYR A 244 2.04 5.96 0.13
N THR A 245 1.75 5.16 -0.88
CA THR A 245 0.51 5.29 -1.65
C THR A 245 -0.41 4.10 -1.42
N ILE A 246 -1.72 4.32 -1.57
CA ILE A 246 -2.67 3.23 -1.74
C ILE A 246 -2.97 3.06 -3.22
N ASN A 247 -2.75 1.87 -3.73
CA ASN A 247 -3.16 1.47 -5.07
C ASN A 247 -3.95 0.16 -4.94
N ASP A 248 -5.23 0.21 -5.32
CA ASP A 248 -6.15 -0.91 -5.26
C ASP A 248 -6.27 -1.59 -3.89
N GLY A 249 -6.27 -0.77 -2.84
CA GLY A 249 -6.36 -1.22 -1.46
C GLY A 249 -5.07 -1.80 -0.89
N LEU A 250 -3.97 -1.79 -1.65
CA LEU A 250 -2.63 -2.18 -1.19
C LEU A 250 -1.76 -0.94 -0.99
N VAL A 251 -0.93 -0.97 0.05
CA VAL A 251 0.07 0.07 0.27
C VAL A 251 1.32 -0.23 -0.56
N TYR A 252 1.92 0.82 -1.11
CA TYR A 252 3.23 0.81 -1.74
C TYR A 252 4.13 1.84 -1.06
N GLU A 253 5.36 1.45 -0.75
CA GLU A 253 6.45 2.32 -0.29
C GLU A 253 7.37 2.64 -1.47
N ALA A 254 7.73 3.91 -1.63
CA ALA A 254 8.80 4.32 -2.52
C ALA A 254 9.72 5.31 -1.83
N ALA A 255 10.99 5.33 -2.23
CA ALA A 255 11.99 6.14 -1.55
C ALA A 255 12.82 6.97 -2.53
N SER A 256 13.24 8.17 -2.11
CA SER A 256 14.04 9.04 -2.95
C SER A 256 15.42 8.47 -3.30
N ASN A 257 15.93 7.52 -2.50
CA ASN A 257 17.23 6.86 -2.71
C ASN A 257 17.16 5.55 -3.51
N ASN A 258 15.96 5.10 -3.90
CA ASN A 258 15.76 3.91 -4.74
C ASN A 258 15.12 4.24 -6.11
N GLY A 259 15.23 5.52 -6.52
CA GLY A 259 14.63 6.02 -7.76
C GLY A 259 13.10 6.00 -7.74
N TRP A 260 12.48 6.07 -6.57
CA TRP A 260 11.02 6.03 -6.39
C TRP A 260 10.35 4.74 -6.87
N THR A 261 11.09 3.63 -6.81
CA THR A 261 10.54 2.33 -7.16
C THR A 261 9.53 1.89 -6.10
N ASN A 262 8.30 1.61 -6.53
CA ASN A 262 7.23 1.09 -5.68
C ASN A 262 7.59 -0.32 -5.16
N LEU A 263 7.61 -0.47 -3.85
CA LEU A 263 7.77 -1.72 -3.12
C LEU A 263 6.51 -1.95 -2.29
N SER A 264 5.86 -3.10 -2.44
CA SER A 264 4.73 -3.41 -1.57
C SER A 264 5.22 -4.00 -0.25
N PRO A 265 4.86 -3.42 0.92
CA PRO A 265 5.11 -4.04 2.21
C PRO A 265 4.13 -5.20 2.52
N GLY A 266 3.22 -5.53 1.61
CA GLY A 266 2.23 -6.60 1.81
C GLY A 266 1.06 -6.22 2.74
N ILE A 267 0.88 -4.93 3.04
CA ILE A 267 -0.20 -4.42 3.90
C ILE A 267 -1.30 -3.76 3.06
N SER A 268 -2.53 -3.88 3.51
CA SER A 268 -3.73 -3.33 2.85
C SER A 268 -4.39 -2.24 3.67
N GLY A 269 -5.12 -1.35 2.99
CA GLY A 269 -5.88 -0.27 3.61
C GLY A 269 -6.63 0.61 2.63
N SER A 270 -7.62 1.36 3.13
CA SER A 270 -8.35 2.41 2.43
C SER A 270 -7.84 3.82 2.73
N GLU A 271 -7.13 3.99 3.85
CA GLU A 271 -6.40 5.20 4.23
C GLU A 271 -4.99 4.83 4.68
N VAL A 272 -4.05 5.77 4.57
CA VAL A 272 -2.66 5.57 4.95
C VAL A 272 -2.10 6.82 5.63
N SER A 273 -1.44 6.63 6.77
CA SER A 273 -0.65 7.67 7.43
C SER A 273 0.61 7.07 8.01
N ALA A 274 1.75 7.72 7.86
CA ALA A 274 3.04 7.19 8.26
C ALA A 274 3.80 8.15 9.17
N LEU A 275 4.68 7.57 10.00
CA LEU A 275 5.67 8.31 10.78
C LEU A 275 6.99 7.55 10.81
N ALA A 276 8.07 8.25 11.13
CA ALA A 276 9.34 7.66 11.52
C ALA A 276 9.63 7.98 12.98
N MET A 277 10.11 6.99 13.72
CA MET A 277 10.55 7.16 15.10
C MET A 277 11.68 6.19 15.42
N ASN A 278 12.81 6.71 15.92
CA ASN A 278 13.97 5.90 16.32
C ASN A 278 14.50 4.96 15.21
N GLY A 279 14.57 5.45 13.97
CA GLY A 279 15.02 4.67 12.80
C GLY A 279 14.01 3.62 12.30
N VAL A 280 12.81 3.58 12.88
CA VAL A 280 11.73 2.67 12.48
C VAL A 280 10.65 3.47 11.77
N LYS A 281 10.29 3.01 10.56
CA LYS A 281 9.11 3.47 9.83
C LYS A 281 7.88 2.72 10.31
N TYR A 282 6.81 3.46 10.60
CA TYR A 282 5.51 2.94 10.98
C TYR A 282 4.48 3.40 9.95
N ILE A 283 3.63 2.47 9.52
CA ILE A 283 2.50 2.74 8.64
C ILE A 283 1.23 2.38 9.38
N TYR A 284 0.27 3.29 9.35
CA TYR A 284 -1.06 3.09 9.86
C TYR A 284 -2.03 3.06 8.70
N THR A 285 -2.88 2.04 8.68
CA THR A 285 -3.92 1.89 7.67
C THR A 285 -5.29 1.71 8.30
N ILE A 286 -6.33 2.08 7.54
CA ILE A 286 -7.72 1.74 7.88
C ILE A 286 -8.13 0.57 7.00
N ASN A 287 -8.58 -0.54 7.60
CA ASN A 287 -9.12 -1.69 6.89
C ASN A 287 -10.46 -2.09 7.52
N ASN A 288 -11.52 -2.12 6.72
CA ASN A 288 -12.90 -2.35 7.19
C ASN A 288 -13.30 -1.47 8.39
N GLY A 289 -12.88 -0.20 8.36
CA GLY A 289 -13.17 0.78 9.42
C GLY A 289 -12.35 0.60 10.70
N GLN A 290 -11.32 -0.25 10.72
CA GLN A 290 -10.43 -0.48 11.86
C GLN A 290 -8.99 -0.06 11.55
N VAL A 291 -8.29 0.50 12.53
CA VAL A 291 -6.90 0.92 12.39
C VAL A 291 -5.94 -0.24 12.65
N TYR A 292 -4.96 -0.37 11.77
CA TYR A 292 -3.83 -1.30 11.88
C TYR A 292 -2.50 -0.54 11.90
N GLU A 293 -1.51 -1.08 12.60
CA GLU A 293 -0.13 -0.61 12.61
C GLU A 293 0.78 -1.68 11.99
N ALA A 294 1.63 -1.29 11.05
CA ALA A 294 2.73 -2.10 10.54
C ALA A 294 4.06 -1.36 10.72
N ALA A 295 5.15 -2.09 10.95
CA ALA A 295 6.45 -1.49 11.20
C ALA A 295 7.58 -2.15 10.38
N SER A 296 8.52 -1.33 9.93
CA SER A 296 9.69 -1.85 9.18
C SER A 296 10.55 -2.84 9.96
N ASN A 297 10.58 -2.77 11.29
CA ASN A 297 11.34 -3.67 12.16
C ASN A 297 10.58 -4.93 12.59
N ASN A 298 9.32 -5.10 12.16
CA ASN A 298 8.52 -6.29 12.42
C ASN A 298 8.14 -7.04 11.12
N GLY A 299 8.83 -6.76 10.02
CA GLY A 299 8.55 -7.35 8.71
C GLY A 299 7.23 -6.88 8.10
N TRP A 300 6.74 -5.69 8.50
CA TRP A 300 5.47 -5.12 8.03
C TRP A 300 4.23 -5.96 8.38
N MET A 301 4.26 -6.66 9.51
CA MET A 301 3.07 -7.36 9.99
C MET A 301 2.02 -6.36 10.50
N ASN A 302 0.83 -6.40 9.90
CA ASN A 302 -0.34 -5.63 10.35
C ASN A 302 -0.80 -6.10 11.73
N GLN A 303 -0.72 -5.21 12.72
CA GLN A 303 -1.22 -5.43 14.07
C GLN A 303 -2.47 -4.56 14.30
N PRO A 304 -3.58 -5.13 14.78
CA PRO A 304 -4.77 -4.33 15.08
C PRO A 304 -4.48 -3.37 16.24
N VAL A 305 -4.82 -2.10 16.05
CA VAL A 305 -4.70 -1.08 17.11
C VAL A 305 -5.91 -1.14 18.05
N GLY A 306 -7.05 -1.63 17.56
CA GLY A 306 -8.28 -1.76 18.35
C GLY A 306 -9.16 -0.51 18.38
N ILE A 307 -8.96 0.40 17.42
CA ILE A 307 -9.76 1.63 17.29
C ILE A 307 -10.40 1.72 15.90
N ALA A 308 -11.62 2.25 15.85
CA ALA A 308 -12.37 2.47 14.62
C ALA A 308 -12.07 3.86 14.03
N ALA A 309 -12.04 3.97 12.71
CA ALA A 309 -11.79 5.23 12.02
C ALA A 309 -12.30 5.22 10.58
N THR A 310 -12.60 6.42 10.06
CA THR A 310 -12.84 6.72 8.65
C THR A 310 -11.72 7.56 8.03
N ASP A 311 -10.91 8.21 8.86
CA ASP A 311 -9.73 8.99 8.46
C ASP A 311 -8.66 8.95 9.57
N ILE A 312 -7.39 9.18 9.22
CA ILE A 312 -6.25 8.98 10.12
C ILE A 312 -5.06 9.92 9.84
N SER A 313 -4.50 10.51 10.90
CA SER A 313 -3.21 11.18 10.89
C SER A 313 -2.36 10.74 12.08
N VAL A 314 -1.07 10.57 11.87
CA VAL A 314 -0.16 10.13 12.94
C VAL A 314 1.03 11.05 13.12
N ILE A 315 1.51 11.14 14.36
CA ILE A 315 2.74 11.86 14.72
C ILE A 315 3.51 11.10 15.77
N ALA A 316 4.81 11.35 15.86
CA ALA A 316 5.63 10.95 17.00
C ALA A 316 6.10 12.17 17.77
N MET A 317 6.07 12.10 19.10
CA MET A 317 6.59 13.14 19.98
C MET A 317 7.12 12.49 21.25
N ASN A 318 8.36 12.82 21.62
CA ASN A 318 9.00 12.34 22.85
C ASN A 318 8.97 10.80 23.02
N GLY A 319 9.19 10.05 21.93
CA GLY A 319 9.19 8.58 21.94
C GLY A 319 7.80 7.94 22.03
N VAL A 320 6.73 8.74 21.97
CA VAL A 320 5.34 8.26 21.95
C VAL A 320 4.76 8.48 20.56
N LYS A 321 4.04 7.47 20.07
CA LYS A 321 3.26 7.56 18.83
C LYS A 321 1.84 7.97 19.18
N TYR A 322 1.31 8.95 18.44
CA TYR A 322 -0.05 9.45 18.58
C TYR A 322 -0.79 9.22 17.27
N ILE A 323 -2.00 8.72 17.39
CA ILE A 323 -2.93 8.52 16.29
C ILE A 323 -4.11 9.47 16.50
N TYR A 324 -4.41 10.26 15.49
CA TYR A 324 -5.63 11.06 15.41
C TYR A 324 -6.55 10.43 14.39
N THR A 325 -7.77 10.10 14.80
CA THR A 325 -8.76 9.45 13.95
C THR A 325 -10.04 10.24 13.91
N ILE A 326 -10.73 10.16 12.77
CA ILE A 326 -12.13 10.56 12.67
C ILE A 326 -12.99 9.32 12.79
N ASN A 327 -13.95 9.31 13.70
CA ASN A 327 -14.95 8.26 13.82
C ASN A 327 -16.32 8.89 14.07
N ASN A 328 -17.31 8.55 13.25
CA ASN A 328 -18.64 9.18 13.25
C ASN A 328 -18.57 10.72 13.21
N GLY A 329 -17.64 11.26 12.41
CA GLY A 329 -17.44 12.70 12.24
C GLY A 329 -16.82 13.43 13.43
N GLN A 330 -16.27 12.71 14.43
CA GLN A 330 -15.60 13.28 15.60
C GLN A 330 -14.14 12.84 15.66
N VAL A 331 -13.27 13.73 16.15
CA VAL A 331 -11.83 13.47 16.30
C VAL A 331 -11.51 12.84 17.65
N TYR A 332 -10.68 11.80 17.62
CA TYR A 332 -10.13 11.11 18.78
C TYR A 332 -8.60 11.09 18.73
N GLU A 333 -7.95 11.08 19.90
CA GLU A 333 -6.53 10.83 20.09
C GLU A 333 -6.34 9.48 20.76
N ALA A 334 -5.44 8.64 20.22
CA ALA A 334 -4.96 7.43 20.85
C ALA A 334 -3.43 7.45 20.91
N ALA A 335 -2.85 6.95 22.01
CA ALA A 335 -1.40 7.01 22.23
C ALA A 335 -0.81 5.63 22.58
N SER A 336 0.41 5.37 22.08
CA SER A 336 1.09 4.08 22.26
C SER A 336 1.43 3.77 23.71
N ASN A 337 1.64 4.80 24.54
CA ASN A 337 1.94 4.66 25.97
C ASN A 337 0.69 4.57 26.86
N ASN A 338 -0.50 4.57 26.26
CA ASN A 338 -1.78 4.48 26.96
C ASN A 338 -2.68 3.39 26.35
N GLY A 339 -2.06 2.32 25.84
CA GLY A 339 -2.77 1.16 25.30
C GLY A 339 -3.69 1.46 24.12
N TRP A 340 -3.45 2.55 23.39
CA TRP A 340 -4.28 2.99 22.25
C TRP A 340 -5.75 3.29 22.59
N MET A 341 -6.05 3.68 23.83
CA MET A 341 -7.40 4.09 24.20
C MET A 341 -7.78 5.41 23.52
N ASN A 342 -8.90 5.43 22.79
CA ASN A 342 -9.46 6.63 22.18
C ASN A 342 -9.91 7.64 23.24
N GLN A 343 -9.32 8.83 23.20
CA GLN A 343 -9.70 10.00 23.97
C GLN A 343 -10.37 11.01 23.04
N PRO A 344 -11.58 11.51 23.35
CA PRO A 344 -12.23 12.50 22.50
C PRO A 344 -11.43 13.80 22.51
N VAL A 345 -11.14 14.32 21.32
CA VAL A 345 -10.59 15.68 21.15
C VAL A 345 -11.72 16.71 21.18
N GLY A 346 -12.97 16.29 20.90
CA GLY A 346 -14.18 17.11 21.02
C GLY A 346 -14.45 18.00 19.80
N ILE A 347 -13.96 17.60 18.63
CA ILE A 347 -14.01 18.37 17.39
C ILE A 347 -14.71 17.57 16.30
N ALA A 348 -15.66 18.21 15.62
CA ALA A 348 -16.27 17.66 14.41
C ALA A 348 -15.34 17.86 13.22
N ALA A 349 -15.13 16.81 12.41
CA ALA A 349 -14.23 16.88 11.27
C ALA A 349 -14.61 15.88 10.17
N THR A 350 -14.24 16.20 8.94
CA THR A 350 -14.30 15.31 7.76
C THR A 350 -12.92 14.92 7.24
N ASP A 351 -11.87 15.63 7.67
CA ASP A 351 -10.47 15.37 7.33
C ASP A 351 -9.58 15.83 8.51
N VAL A 352 -8.49 15.12 8.79
CA VAL A 352 -7.58 15.42 9.91
C VAL A 352 -6.11 15.34 9.50
N SER A 353 -5.32 16.32 9.94
CA SER A 353 -3.86 16.28 9.86
C SER A 353 -3.22 16.77 11.14
N ALA A 354 -2.16 16.13 11.58
CA ALA A 354 -1.48 16.45 12.83
C ALA A 354 0.00 16.75 12.61
N THR A 355 0.52 17.65 13.45
CA THR A 355 1.96 17.90 13.56
C THR A 355 2.34 18.14 15.02
N SER A 356 3.63 18.17 15.31
CA SER A 356 4.12 18.60 16.62
C SER A 356 5.17 19.69 16.45
N MET A 357 5.24 20.57 17.45
CA MET A 357 6.23 21.63 17.50
C MET A 357 6.46 22.03 18.95
N ASN A 358 7.72 22.09 19.38
CA ASN A 358 8.12 22.55 20.72
C ASN A 358 7.38 21.81 21.87
N GLY A 359 7.21 20.49 21.74
CA GLY A 359 6.53 19.66 22.75
C GLY A 359 5.01 19.80 22.79
N VAL A 360 4.41 20.51 21.84
CA VAL A 360 2.97 20.67 21.69
C VAL A 360 2.49 19.89 20.48
N LYS A 361 1.38 19.17 20.63
CA LYS A 361 0.68 18.48 19.53
C LYS A 361 -0.37 19.43 18.97
N TYR A 362 -0.40 19.55 17.65
CA TYR A 362 -1.36 20.37 16.91
C TYR A 362 -2.15 19.47 15.98
N VAL A 363 -3.46 19.65 16.00
CA VAL A 363 -4.40 18.94 15.13
C VAL A 363 -5.11 19.98 14.28
N TYR A 364 -5.13 19.73 12.99
CA TYR A 364 -5.82 20.51 11.99
C TYR A 364 -6.96 19.70 11.40
N THR A 365 -8.14 20.28 11.40
CA THR A 365 -9.36 19.59 10.98
C THR A 365 -10.10 20.39 9.94
N LEU A 366 -10.69 19.69 8.97
CA LEU A 366 -11.65 20.27 8.03
C LEU A 366 -13.09 20.04 8.52
N HIS A 367 -13.90 21.09 8.59
CA HIS A 367 -15.33 20.98 8.85
C HIS A 367 -16.10 22.09 8.14
N GLY A 368 -17.09 21.73 7.32
CA GLY A 368 -17.86 22.71 6.54
C GLY A 368 -17.01 23.56 5.59
N GLY A 369 -15.90 23.01 5.09
CA GLY A 369 -14.94 23.71 4.23
C GLY A 369 -13.99 24.69 4.94
N GLN A 370 -14.09 24.83 6.28
CA GLN A 370 -13.16 25.63 7.08
C GLN A 370 -12.11 24.73 7.73
N VAL A 371 -10.89 25.26 7.89
CA VAL A 371 -9.84 24.64 8.70
C VAL A 371 -9.86 25.20 10.11
N TYR A 372 -9.70 24.32 11.07
CA TYR A 372 -9.51 24.67 12.47
C TYR A 372 -8.19 24.11 13.00
N GLU A 373 -7.60 24.80 13.98
CA GLU A 373 -6.45 24.37 14.76
C GLU A 373 -6.89 24.06 16.19
N ALA A 374 -6.46 22.92 16.73
CA ALA A 374 -6.56 22.59 18.14
C ALA A 374 -5.20 22.13 18.67
N ALA A 375 -4.89 22.48 19.91
CA ALA A 375 -3.58 22.21 20.50
C ALA A 375 -3.69 21.53 21.86
N SER A 376 -2.75 20.61 22.14
CA SER A 376 -2.75 19.85 23.39
C SER A 376 -2.48 20.68 24.64
N ASN A 377 -1.85 21.84 24.50
CA ASN A 377 -1.58 22.78 25.60
C ASN A 377 -2.68 23.85 25.78
N ASN A 378 -3.75 23.76 24.98
CA ASN A 378 -4.89 24.66 25.03
C ASN A 378 -6.21 23.88 25.12
N SER A 379 -6.19 22.76 25.85
CA SER A 379 -7.35 21.91 26.11
C SER A 379 -8.10 21.46 24.86
N TRP A 380 -7.41 21.35 23.72
CA TRP A 380 -8.02 21.01 22.42
C TRP A 380 -9.14 21.95 21.97
N ILE A 381 -9.13 23.22 22.42
CA ILE A 381 -10.10 24.21 21.98
C ILE A 381 -9.94 24.43 20.48
N ASN A 382 -11.04 24.26 19.74
CA ASN A 382 -11.09 24.38 18.30
C ASN A 382 -11.07 25.86 17.86
N GLN A 383 -9.98 26.31 17.25
CA GLN A 383 -9.80 27.70 16.80
C GLN A 383 -9.86 27.78 15.27
N PRO A 384 -10.73 28.60 14.67
CA PRO A 384 -10.73 28.79 13.22
C PRO A 384 -9.37 29.31 12.75
N ALA A 385 -8.75 28.62 11.78
CA ALA A 385 -7.47 29.05 11.21
C ALA A 385 -7.64 30.18 10.18
N GLY A 386 -8.88 30.50 9.79
CA GLY A 386 -9.18 31.55 8.80
C GLY A 386 -8.91 31.13 7.34
N ILE A 387 -8.66 29.84 7.10
CA ILE A 387 -8.39 29.26 5.79
C ILE A 387 -9.41 28.18 5.43
N GLN A 388 -9.59 27.96 4.14
CA GLN A 388 -10.61 27.08 3.58
C GLN A 388 -10.00 26.00 2.69
N GLY A 389 -10.72 24.90 2.53
CA GLY A 389 -10.35 23.83 1.63
C GLY A 389 -11.28 22.62 1.66
N THR A 390 -10.87 21.56 0.97
CA THR A 390 -11.53 20.26 0.90
C THR A 390 -10.63 19.13 1.38
N ALA A 391 -9.35 19.42 1.64
CA ALA A 391 -8.38 18.52 2.27
C ALA A 391 -7.33 19.35 3.03
N VAL A 392 -6.67 18.76 4.02
CA VAL A 392 -5.66 19.41 4.86
C VAL A 392 -4.43 18.53 5.09
N ALA A 393 -3.22 19.08 4.97
CA ALA A 393 -2.00 18.48 5.51
C ALA A 393 -1.23 19.52 6.31
N ALA A 394 -0.55 19.07 7.37
CA ALA A 394 0.22 19.94 8.24
C ALA A 394 1.64 19.45 8.43
N THR A 395 2.56 20.41 8.57
CA THR A 395 3.94 20.15 8.97
C THR A 395 4.47 21.32 9.79
N SER A 396 5.65 21.16 10.38
CA SER A 396 6.32 22.23 11.11
C SER A 396 7.79 22.28 10.73
N MET A 397 8.35 23.49 10.68
CA MET A 397 9.76 23.71 10.36
C MET A 397 10.22 25.01 11.01
N ASN A 398 11.33 24.96 11.73
CA ASN A 398 11.99 26.14 12.32
C ASN A 398 11.04 27.04 13.15
N GLY A 399 10.20 26.42 13.99
CA GLY A 399 9.27 27.14 14.86
C GLY A 399 8.03 27.71 14.14
N VAL A 400 7.83 27.36 12.87
CA VAL A 400 6.67 27.76 12.08
C VAL A 400 5.83 26.53 11.75
N LYS A 401 4.51 26.66 11.92
CA LYS A 401 3.54 25.65 11.47
C LYS A 401 3.06 26.01 10.07
N TYR A 402 2.99 25.01 9.20
CA TYR A 402 2.53 25.15 7.83
C TYR A 402 1.31 24.25 7.64
N ILE A 403 0.27 24.80 7.01
CA ILE A 403 -0.91 24.08 6.59
C ILE A 403 -0.99 24.16 5.07
N TYR A 404 -1.31 23.05 4.45
CA TYR A 404 -1.61 22.94 3.04
C TYR A 404 -3.07 22.57 2.87
N THR A 405 -3.79 23.33 2.04
CA THR A 405 -5.19 23.02 1.73
C THR A 405 -5.42 22.86 0.23
N LEU A 406 -6.40 22.04 -0.13
CA LEU A 406 -6.93 21.95 -1.48
C LEU A 406 -8.19 22.80 -1.62
N HIS A 407 -8.25 23.66 -2.63
CA HIS A 407 -9.46 24.42 -2.96
C HIS A 407 -9.58 24.58 -4.48
N GLY A 408 -10.64 24.04 -5.06
CA GLY A 408 -10.85 24.06 -6.52
C GLY A 408 -9.74 23.33 -7.30
N GLY A 409 -9.13 22.29 -6.72
CA GLY A 409 -8.02 21.55 -7.32
C GLY A 409 -6.65 22.22 -7.24
N GLN A 410 -6.55 23.41 -6.64
CA GLN A 410 -5.30 24.11 -6.38
C GLN A 410 -4.84 23.90 -4.94
N VAL A 411 -3.53 23.83 -4.72
CA VAL A 411 -2.92 23.79 -3.38
C VAL A 411 -2.60 25.19 -2.91
N TYR A 412 -2.91 25.48 -1.65
CA TYR A 412 -2.55 26.69 -0.94
C TYR A 412 -1.66 26.35 0.25
N GLU A 413 -0.66 27.19 0.53
CA GLU A 413 0.14 27.17 1.75
C GLU A 413 -0.31 28.32 2.67
N ALA A 414 -0.54 28.02 3.94
CA ALA A 414 -0.72 29.00 5.01
C ALA A 414 0.29 28.74 6.12
N ALA A 415 0.81 29.81 6.74
CA ALA A 415 1.84 29.69 7.76
C ALA A 415 1.48 30.49 9.02
N SER A 416 1.84 29.96 10.19
CA SER A 416 1.52 30.57 11.48
C SER A 416 2.22 31.90 11.72
N ASN A 417 3.36 32.14 11.06
CA ASN A 417 4.11 33.40 11.13
C ASN A 417 3.67 34.42 10.06
N ASN A 418 2.64 34.09 9.27
CA ASN A 418 2.09 34.95 8.23
C ASN A 418 0.56 35.03 8.36
N SER A 419 0.08 35.08 9.61
CA SER A 419 -1.34 35.25 9.94
C SER A 419 -2.30 34.27 9.25
N TRP A 420 -1.81 33.06 8.92
CA TRP A 420 -2.58 32.05 8.20
C TRP A 420 -3.18 32.53 6.87
N ILE A 421 -2.48 33.40 6.15
CA ILE A 421 -2.94 33.81 4.82
C ILE A 421 -2.66 32.69 3.81
N ASN A 422 -3.70 32.25 3.09
CA ASN A 422 -3.59 31.30 1.99
C ASN A 422 -2.78 31.91 0.83
N GLN A 423 -1.63 31.33 0.53
CA GLN A 423 -0.80 31.65 -0.62
C GLN A 423 -0.89 30.51 -1.65
N PRO A 424 -1.23 30.77 -2.92
CA PRO A 424 -1.22 29.73 -3.95
C PRO A 424 0.17 29.10 -4.06
N ALA A 425 0.26 27.78 -3.96
CA ALA A 425 1.52 27.06 -4.14
C ALA A 425 1.87 26.87 -5.62
N GLY A 426 0.94 27.13 -6.54
CA GLY A 426 1.15 26.96 -7.99
C GLY A 426 1.09 25.50 -8.46
N ILE A 427 0.64 24.59 -7.60
CA ILE A 427 0.48 23.15 -7.88
C ILE A 427 -0.96 22.70 -7.71
N GLN A 428 -1.28 21.59 -8.36
CA GLN A 428 -2.62 21.02 -8.40
C GLN A 428 -2.67 19.64 -7.76
N GLY A 429 -3.86 19.26 -7.29
CA GLY A 429 -4.10 17.95 -6.72
C GLY A 429 -5.51 17.78 -6.21
N THR A 430 -5.75 16.58 -5.71
CA THR A 430 -7.03 16.16 -5.10
C THR A 430 -6.83 15.44 -3.76
N VAL A 431 -5.60 15.03 -3.47
CA VAL A 431 -5.13 14.53 -2.18
C VAL A 431 -3.76 15.16 -1.96
N LEU A 432 -3.41 15.46 -0.71
CA LEU A 432 -2.10 16.01 -0.38
C LEU A 432 -1.48 15.37 0.87
N SER A 433 -0.15 15.38 0.91
CA SER A 433 0.65 15.08 2.10
C SER A 433 1.86 16.00 2.11
N ALA A 434 2.40 16.29 3.29
CA ALA A 434 3.54 17.19 3.43
C ALA A 434 4.58 16.63 4.38
N THR A 435 5.84 16.87 4.06
CA THR A 435 6.96 16.54 4.95
C THR A 435 8.05 17.58 4.83
N VAL A 436 9.01 17.53 5.74
CA VAL A 436 10.16 18.44 5.77
C VAL A 436 11.43 17.62 5.81
N MET A 437 12.43 18.03 5.04
CA MET A 437 13.76 17.44 5.06
C MET A 437 14.79 18.53 4.75
N ASN A 438 15.85 18.62 5.55
CA ASN A 438 16.96 19.56 5.33
C ASN A 438 16.51 21.03 5.10
N ASN A 439 15.59 21.52 5.93
CA ASN A 439 14.99 22.87 5.82
C ASN A 439 14.22 23.12 4.50
N VAL A 440 13.79 22.06 3.82
CA VAL A 440 12.94 22.14 2.63
C VAL A 440 11.61 21.50 2.94
N LYS A 441 10.53 22.24 2.68
CA LYS A 441 9.16 21.72 2.67
C LYS A 441 8.90 21.01 1.35
N TYR A 442 8.33 19.82 1.44
CA TYR A 442 7.88 19.02 0.31
C TYR A 442 6.38 18.80 0.42
N ILE A 443 5.68 19.02 -0.68
CA ILE A 443 4.27 18.69 -0.84
C ILE A 443 4.18 17.55 -1.86
N TYR A 444 3.35 16.57 -1.56
CA TYR A 444 3.00 15.51 -2.46
C TYR A 444 1.53 15.60 -2.80
N THR A 445 1.19 15.48 -4.08
CA THR A 445 -0.19 15.50 -4.53
C THR A 445 -0.53 14.32 -5.44
N ILE A 446 -1.81 13.98 -5.51
CA ILE A 446 -2.38 13.07 -6.52
C ILE A 446 -3.25 13.88 -7.48
N ASN A 447 -2.98 13.81 -8.79
CA ASN A 447 -3.74 14.53 -9.83
C ASN A 447 -4.33 13.60 -10.88
#